data_AF-A0A963MN08-F1
#
_entry.id   AF-A0A963MN08-F1
#
_cell.length_a   1.000
_cell.length_b   1.000
_cell.length_c   1.000
_cell.angle_alpha   90.00
_cell.angle_beta   90.00
_cell.angle_gamma   90.00
#
_symmetry.space_group_name_H-M   'P 1'
#
loop_
_entity.id
_entity.type
_entity.pdbx_description
1 polymer ?
#
loop_
_entity_poly.entity_id
_entity_poly.type
_entity_poly.pdbx_seq_one_letter_code
_entity_poly.pdbx_strand_id
1 'polypeptide(L)'
;MDLALQNDGFAPDITDDNPNNDEIGLLLDLWKDSNNNGVRDANEVVQQPLIVMVKSAALGDRVWHDVNADGIQNVGGDGAYTEQGIAGAVVRLVHDRDGDGAFTSAGEVLATTTTDADGNYVFKGLAPGLDYQVQFFTPTGFDAASPRQQGASNAADSDGALSDVVVLSAGEWNKTIDAGFYKPVSVGDFVWNDQDADGIQDVGEAGIGGVRLTLTGTTGSGEVIVRNTLTAADGSYLFDALPPGIYQVSVDADNFDPAGALSGFQSSPIGQGTDAALDSNASPTGTDPVTLLSGQSDTDLDFGYFKATAAIGDRVW
;
A
#
# COMPACT_ATOMS: atom_id res chain seq x y z
N MET A 1 -44.72 -1.21 -32.57
CA MET A 1 -45.13 -1.56 -31.20
C MET A 1 -43.89 -1.31 -30.39
N ASP A 2 -43.77 -0.12 -29.82
CA ASP A 2 -42.62 0.23 -28.98
C ASP A 2 -42.80 -0.46 -27.63
N LEU A 3 -41.78 -1.22 -27.23
CA LEU A 3 -41.70 -1.91 -25.95
C LEU A 3 -40.58 -1.25 -25.16
N ALA A 4 -40.86 -0.80 -23.93
CA ALA A 4 -39.88 -0.22 -23.02
C ALA A 4 -39.54 -1.22 -21.89
N LEU A 5 -38.35 -1.07 -21.29
CA LEU A 5 -37.76 -2.00 -20.31
C LEU A 5 -37.59 -1.35 -18.93
N GLN A 6 -37.95 -2.08 -17.88
CA GLN A 6 -37.59 -1.79 -16.48
C GLN A 6 -37.03 -3.09 -15.88
N ASN A 7 -35.88 -3.01 -15.19
CA ASN A 7 -35.10 -4.17 -14.77
C ASN A 7 -35.12 -4.27 -13.23
N ASP A 8 -36.11 -5.00 -12.68
CA ASP A 8 -36.37 -5.08 -11.24
C ASP A 8 -35.95 -6.45 -10.67
N GLY A 9 -34.66 -6.66 -10.41
CA GLY A 9 -34.16 -7.57 -9.35
C GLY A 9 -34.18 -9.10 -9.60
N PHE A 10 -33.30 -9.79 -8.87
CA PHE A 10 -32.74 -11.12 -9.14
C PHE A 10 -33.39 -12.27 -8.35
N ALA A 11 -33.42 -13.47 -8.96
CA ALA A 11 -33.32 -14.74 -8.25
C ALA A 11 -32.26 -15.62 -8.95
N PRO A 12 -31.01 -15.69 -8.45
CA PRO A 12 -29.98 -16.51 -9.05
C PRO A 12 -30.18 -18.00 -8.68
N ASP A 13 -30.11 -18.89 -9.68
CA ASP A 13 -30.01 -20.33 -9.46
C ASP A 13 -28.53 -20.72 -9.36
N ILE A 14 -27.95 -20.54 -8.17
CA ILE A 14 -26.55 -20.92 -7.87
C ILE A 14 -26.59 -22.34 -7.31
N THR A 15 -26.67 -23.35 -8.17
CA THR A 15 -26.69 -24.76 -7.72
C THR A 15 -25.35 -25.47 -7.78
N ASP A 16 -24.30 -24.90 -8.38
CA ASP A 16 -22.95 -25.44 -8.28
C ASP A 16 -21.82 -24.37 -8.34
N ASP A 17 -20.57 -24.83 -8.30
CA ASP A 17 -19.37 -23.99 -8.23
C ASP A 17 -18.80 -23.57 -9.59
N ASN A 18 -19.47 -23.90 -10.70
CA ASN A 18 -19.01 -23.68 -12.06
C ASN A 18 -19.66 -22.44 -12.70
N PRO A 19 -18.96 -21.30 -12.83
CA PRO A 19 -19.55 -20.09 -13.44
C PRO A 19 -19.96 -20.29 -14.91
N ASN A 20 -19.55 -21.38 -15.58
CA ASN A 20 -19.90 -21.65 -16.97
C ASN A 20 -21.30 -22.26 -17.17
N ASN A 21 -21.96 -22.73 -16.11
CA ASN A 21 -23.31 -23.32 -16.18
C ASN A 21 -24.35 -22.61 -15.28
N ASP A 22 -23.96 -21.61 -14.52
CA ASP A 22 -24.87 -20.76 -13.76
C ASP A 22 -25.62 -19.79 -14.71
N GLU A 23 -26.95 -19.93 -14.76
CA GLU A 23 -27.84 -19.02 -15.50
C GLU A 23 -28.54 -18.04 -14.52
N ILE A 24 -28.63 -16.78 -14.92
CA ILE A 24 -29.43 -15.77 -14.23
C ILE A 24 -30.67 -15.48 -15.06
N GLY A 25 -31.85 -15.57 -14.43
CA GLY A 25 -33.08 -15.08 -15.01
C GLY A 25 -33.17 -13.56 -14.91
N LEU A 26 -33.17 -12.87 -16.04
CA LEU A 26 -33.54 -11.45 -16.12
C LEU A 26 -35.04 -11.35 -16.39
N LEU A 27 -35.77 -10.69 -15.49
CA LEU A 27 -37.18 -10.40 -15.68
C LEU A 27 -37.33 -9.13 -16.51
N LEU A 28 -37.80 -9.26 -17.74
CA LEU A 28 -38.15 -8.12 -18.58
C LEU A 28 -39.64 -7.84 -18.45
N ASP A 29 -39.97 -6.79 -17.68
CA ASP A 29 -41.33 -6.28 -17.54
C ASP A 29 -41.71 -5.45 -18.77
N LEU A 30 -42.26 -6.14 -19.77
CA LEU A 30 -42.73 -5.53 -21.00
C LEU A 30 -44.12 -4.91 -20.80
N TRP A 31 -44.29 -3.65 -21.20
CA TRP A 31 -45.58 -3.00 -21.29
C TRP A 31 -45.76 -2.34 -22.66
N LYS A 32 -47.01 -2.21 -23.10
CA LYS A 32 -47.32 -1.54 -24.36
C LYS A 32 -47.40 -0.04 -24.13
N ASP A 33 -46.38 0.65 -24.60
CA ASP A 33 -46.39 2.11 -24.65
C ASP A 33 -47.40 2.60 -25.69
N SER A 34 -48.54 3.07 -25.20
CA SER A 34 -49.68 3.44 -26.03
C SER A 34 -49.65 4.92 -26.41
N ASN A 35 -48.86 5.73 -25.71
CA ASN A 35 -48.71 7.16 -25.95
C ASN A 35 -47.28 7.57 -26.37
N ASN A 36 -46.37 6.60 -26.49
CA ASN A 36 -44.99 6.72 -26.94
C ASN A 36 -44.16 7.69 -26.08
N ASN A 37 -44.46 7.77 -24.78
CA ASN A 37 -43.82 8.70 -23.84
C ASN A 37 -42.59 8.08 -23.12
N GLY A 38 -42.35 6.78 -23.26
CA GLY A 38 -41.25 6.07 -22.59
C GLY A 38 -41.41 5.90 -21.07
N VAL A 39 -42.59 6.18 -20.51
CA VAL A 39 -42.89 6.11 -19.07
C VAL A 39 -44.12 5.23 -18.85
N ARG A 40 -43.99 4.22 -17.99
CA ARG A 40 -45.08 3.28 -17.70
C ARG A 40 -46.26 3.98 -17.03
N ASP A 41 -47.38 4.12 -17.72
CA ASP A 41 -48.62 4.65 -17.16
C ASP A 41 -49.49 3.56 -16.53
N ALA A 42 -50.23 3.92 -15.48
CA ALA A 42 -51.08 2.99 -14.72
C ALA A 42 -52.19 2.31 -15.57
N ASN A 43 -52.51 2.87 -16.73
CA ASN A 43 -53.58 2.40 -17.61
C ASN A 43 -53.08 1.50 -18.76
N GLU A 44 -51.78 1.23 -18.81
CA GLU A 44 -51.18 0.51 -19.93
C GLU A 44 -51.07 -0.99 -19.67
N VAL A 45 -51.24 -1.74 -20.74
CA VAL A 45 -51.34 -3.20 -20.67
C VAL A 45 -49.95 -3.78 -20.43
N VAL A 46 -49.78 -4.39 -19.26
CA VAL A 46 -48.63 -5.24 -18.93
C VAL A 46 -48.71 -6.50 -19.80
N GLN A 47 -47.63 -6.80 -20.52
CA GLN A 47 -47.50 -8.02 -21.29
C GLN A 47 -47.03 -9.17 -20.39
N GLN A 48 -47.08 -10.40 -20.90
CA GLN A 48 -46.39 -11.50 -20.21
C GLN A 48 -44.92 -11.12 -20.02
N PRO A 49 -44.39 -11.19 -18.79
CA PRO A 49 -42.99 -10.90 -18.56
C PRO A 49 -42.14 -11.91 -19.33
N LEU A 50 -41.07 -11.43 -19.97
CA LEU A 50 -40.11 -12.29 -20.63
C LEU A 50 -38.99 -12.59 -19.65
N ILE A 51 -38.77 -13.87 -19.35
CA ILE A 51 -37.57 -14.30 -18.64
C ILE A 51 -36.50 -14.61 -19.69
N VAL A 52 -35.43 -13.84 -19.67
CA VAL A 52 -34.23 -14.12 -20.48
C VAL A 52 -33.20 -14.77 -19.57
N MET A 53 -32.78 -15.98 -19.92
CA MET A 53 -31.65 -16.63 -19.27
C MET A 53 -30.36 -16.10 -19.89
N VAL A 54 -29.48 -15.58 -19.05
CA VAL A 54 -28.12 -15.18 -19.45
C VAL A 54 -27.11 -15.89 -18.58
N LYS A 55 -25.93 -16.18 -19.14
CA LYS A 55 -24.82 -16.72 -18.35
C LYS A 55 -24.40 -15.69 -17.29
N SER A 56 -24.29 -16.14 -16.05
CA SER A 56 -23.73 -15.32 -14.99
C SER A 56 -22.24 -15.02 -15.25
N ALA A 57 -21.74 -13.98 -14.61
CA ALA A 57 -20.33 -13.65 -14.57
C ALA A 57 -19.76 -13.89 -13.16
N ALA A 58 -18.45 -13.89 -13.06
CA ALA A 58 -17.73 -13.97 -11.80
C ALA A 58 -16.52 -13.03 -11.81
N LEU A 59 -16.14 -12.54 -10.64
CA LEU A 59 -14.89 -11.80 -10.47
C LEU A 59 -14.20 -12.18 -9.17
N GLY A 60 -12.90 -11.95 -9.12
CA GLY A 60 -12.07 -12.09 -7.94
C GLY A 60 -10.74 -12.73 -8.29
N ASP A 61 -9.77 -12.57 -7.42
CA ASP A 61 -8.48 -13.25 -7.55
C ASP A 61 -7.82 -13.30 -6.17
N ARG A 62 -6.93 -12.36 -5.81
CA ARG A 62 -6.07 -12.52 -4.63
C ARG A 62 -5.81 -11.24 -3.83
N VAL A 63 -5.68 -11.43 -2.52
CA VAL A 63 -5.09 -10.45 -1.59
C VAL A 63 -3.76 -11.02 -1.08
N TRP A 64 -2.68 -10.24 -1.13
CA TRP A 64 -1.35 -10.73 -0.78
C TRP A 64 -0.54 -9.74 0.06
N HIS A 65 0.46 -10.28 0.77
CA HIS A 65 1.48 -9.51 1.45
C HIS A 65 2.53 -9.10 0.43
N ASP A 66 2.49 -7.83 0.06
CA ASP A 66 3.51 -7.21 -0.78
C ASP A 66 4.70 -6.85 0.10
N VAL A 67 5.80 -7.58 -0.09
CA VAL A 67 6.95 -7.56 0.82
C VAL A 67 7.86 -6.37 0.55
N ASN A 68 7.97 -5.95 -0.70
CA ASN A 68 8.83 -4.84 -1.13
C ASN A 68 8.02 -3.58 -1.51
N ALA A 69 6.69 -3.62 -1.42
CA ALA A 69 5.77 -2.54 -1.75
C ALA A 69 5.94 -2.03 -3.20
N ASP A 70 6.25 -2.92 -4.13
CA ASP A 70 6.36 -2.58 -5.56
C ASP A 70 5.02 -2.60 -6.29
N GLY A 71 3.96 -3.13 -5.66
CA GLY A 71 2.63 -3.22 -6.24
C GLY A 71 2.47 -4.32 -7.30
N ILE A 72 3.45 -5.22 -7.43
CA ILE A 72 3.47 -6.35 -8.36
C ILE A 72 3.36 -7.64 -7.57
N GLN A 73 2.51 -8.55 -8.04
CA GLN A 73 2.32 -9.84 -7.43
C GLN A 73 3.43 -10.81 -7.85
N ASN A 74 4.36 -11.09 -6.95
CA ASN A 74 5.53 -11.93 -7.21
C ASN A 74 5.29 -13.41 -6.80
N VAL A 75 4.34 -14.07 -7.48
CA VAL A 75 4.00 -15.48 -7.20
C VAL A 75 5.12 -16.42 -7.66
N GLY A 76 5.79 -17.07 -6.71
CA GLY A 76 6.91 -17.97 -7.00
C GLY A 76 8.28 -17.30 -7.02
N GLY A 77 8.33 -16.00 -6.68
CA GLY A 77 9.53 -15.19 -6.50
C GLY A 77 10.16 -14.73 -7.81
N ASP A 78 10.46 -13.44 -7.88
CA ASP A 78 11.36 -12.82 -8.87
C ASP A 78 12.84 -13.23 -8.65
N GLY A 79 13.09 -14.12 -7.69
CA GLY A 79 14.41 -14.54 -7.22
C GLY A 79 14.85 -13.85 -5.93
N ALA A 80 14.15 -12.80 -5.45
CA ALA A 80 14.51 -12.06 -4.24
C ALA A 80 13.50 -12.23 -3.09
N TYR A 81 12.18 -12.19 -3.36
CA TYR A 81 11.15 -12.24 -2.32
C TYR A 81 10.01 -13.20 -2.64
N THR A 82 9.34 -13.75 -1.61
CA THR A 82 8.15 -14.60 -1.79
C THR A 82 6.95 -13.92 -1.15
N GLU A 83 5.96 -13.60 -1.97
CA GLU A 83 4.75 -12.92 -1.55
C GLU A 83 3.60 -13.89 -1.30
N GLN A 84 3.17 -13.96 -0.04
CA GLN A 84 2.15 -14.90 0.43
C GLN A 84 0.76 -14.29 0.35
N GLY A 85 -0.25 -15.14 0.15
CA GLY A 85 -1.64 -14.70 0.27
C GLY A 85 -1.98 -14.29 1.71
N ILE A 86 -2.85 -13.30 1.86
CA ILE A 86 -3.36 -12.88 3.17
C ILE A 86 -4.70 -13.56 3.39
N ALA A 87 -4.76 -14.48 4.35
CA ALA A 87 -5.99 -15.16 4.72
C ALA A 87 -6.92 -14.30 5.58
N GLY A 88 -8.22 -14.44 5.37
CA GLY A 88 -9.24 -13.74 6.16
C GLY A 88 -9.36 -12.24 5.90
N ALA A 89 -8.75 -11.71 4.84
CA ALA A 89 -8.95 -10.34 4.40
C ALA A 89 -10.41 -10.13 3.98
N VAL A 90 -11.05 -9.07 4.47
CA VAL A 90 -12.46 -8.78 4.17
C VAL A 90 -12.53 -8.06 2.82
N VAL A 91 -13.34 -8.61 1.91
CA VAL A 91 -13.54 -8.09 0.56
C VAL A 91 -15.02 -7.83 0.33
N ARG A 92 -15.35 -6.66 -0.21
CA ARG A 92 -16.73 -6.21 -0.42
C ARG A 92 -16.97 -5.85 -1.88
N LEU A 93 -17.97 -6.49 -2.47
CA LEU A 93 -18.45 -6.16 -3.80
C LEU A 93 -19.47 -5.02 -3.70
N VAL A 94 -19.23 -3.96 -4.46
CA VAL A 94 -20.07 -2.77 -4.46
C VAL A 94 -20.46 -2.35 -5.87
N HIS A 95 -21.53 -1.57 -5.97
CA HIS A 95 -22.01 -0.89 -7.17
C HIS A 95 -22.45 0.51 -6.76
N ASP A 96 -21.75 1.53 -7.26
CA ASP A 96 -22.08 2.94 -7.02
C ASP A 96 -23.30 3.34 -7.87
N ARG A 97 -24.49 3.42 -7.25
CA ARG A 97 -25.74 3.64 -7.99
C ARG A 97 -26.02 5.11 -8.24
N ASP A 98 -25.51 5.99 -7.40
CA ASP A 98 -25.76 7.42 -7.46
C ASP A 98 -24.55 8.22 -7.98
N GLY A 99 -23.39 7.57 -8.14
CA GLY A 99 -22.17 8.13 -8.72
C GLY A 99 -21.44 9.07 -7.76
N ASP A 100 -21.70 8.97 -6.45
CA ASP A 100 -21.12 9.86 -5.45
C ASP A 100 -19.77 9.36 -4.89
N GLY A 101 -19.36 8.14 -5.25
CA GLY A 101 -18.13 7.51 -4.79
C GLY A 101 -18.17 7.01 -3.34
N ALA A 102 -19.33 6.99 -2.70
CA ALA A 102 -19.56 6.58 -1.32
C ALA A 102 -20.60 5.46 -1.21
N PHE A 103 -20.15 4.23 -0.99
CA PHE A 103 -21.00 3.03 -0.86
C PHE A 103 -21.75 2.95 0.49
N THR A 104 -22.65 3.90 0.71
CA THR A 104 -23.37 4.10 1.98
C THR A 104 -24.88 3.91 1.85
N SER A 105 -25.41 3.92 0.62
CA SER A 105 -26.82 3.73 0.35
C SER A 105 -27.20 2.24 0.38
N ALA A 106 -28.43 1.96 0.80
CA ALA A 106 -28.96 0.60 0.78
C ALA A 106 -29.01 0.06 -0.65
N GLY A 107 -28.34 -1.07 -0.92
CA GLY A 107 -28.28 -1.69 -2.24
C GLY A 107 -27.03 -1.36 -3.07
N GLU A 108 -26.09 -0.58 -2.54
CA GLU A 108 -24.77 -0.36 -3.14
C GLU A 108 -23.76 -1.42 -2.71
N VAL A 109 -23.91 -1.97 -1.51
CA VAL A 109 -23.18 -3.15 -1.07
C VAL A 109 -23.94 -4.38 -1.56
N LEU A 110 -23.31 -5.14 -2.46
CA LEU A 110 -23.91 -6.31 -3.08
C LEU A 110 -23.58 -7.60 -2.32
N ALA A 111 -22.32 -7.75 -1.91
CA ALA A 111 -21.84 -8.92 -1.20
C ALA A 111 -20.59 -8.60 -0.37
N THR A 112 -20.28 -9.49 0.58
CA THR A 112 -19.03 -9.45 1.35
C THR A 112 -18.54 -10.88 1.52
N THR A 113 -17.23 -11.07 1.40
CA THR A 113 -16.57 -12.35 1.60
C THR A 113 -15.24 -12.14 2.34
N THR A 114 -14.57 -13.24 2.66
CA THR A 114 -13.20 -13.22 3.19
C THR A 114 -12.30 -14.11 2.35
N THR A 115 -11.03 -13.73 2.20
CA THR A 115 -10.06 -14.54 1.48
C THR A 115 -9.74 -15.87 2.19
N ASP A 116 -9.39 -16.89 1.40
CA ASP A 116 -8.99 -18.21 1.89
C ASP A 116 -7.53 -18.25 2.39
N ALA A 117 -7.03 -19.44 2.74
CA ALA A 117 -5.68 -19.63 3.26
C ALA A 117 -4.55 -19.19 2.30
N ASP A 118 -4.83 -19.21 1.00
CA ASP A 118 -3.90 -18.81 -0.06
C ASP A 118 -4.14 -17.35 -0.51
N GLY A 119 -5.04 -16.64 0.18
CA GLY A 119 -5.39 -15.25 -0.08
C GLY A 119 -6.42 -15.05 -1.18
N ASN A 120 -7.05 -16.11 -1.69
CA ASN A 120 -7.96 -16.00 -2.83
C ASN A 120 -9.39 -15.68 -2.40
N TYR A 121 -10.13 -14.98 -3.26
CA TYR A 121 -11.58 -14.73 -3.09
C TYR A 121 -12.31 -14.79 -4.43
N VAL A 122 -13.64 -14.99 -4.38
CA VAL A 122 -14.47 -14.98 -5.58
C VAL A 122 -15.89 -14.52 -5.27
N PHE A 123 -16.44 -13.69 -6.15
CA PHE A 123 -17.86 -13.40 -6.24
C PHE A 123 -18.42 -14.07 -7.50
N LYS A 124 -19.43 -14.94 -7.32
CA LYS A 124 -20.10 -15.69 -8.39
C LYS A 124 -21.53 -15.20 -8.58
N GLY A 125 -22.17 -15.59 -9.69
CA GLY A 125 -23.59 -15.27 -9.93
C GLY A 125 -23.83 -13.79 -10.23
N LEU A 126 -22.84 -13.11 -10.83
CA LEU A 126 -22.91 -11.68 -11.13
C LEU A 126 -23.67 -11.45 -12.43
N ALA A 127 -24.50 -10.41 -12.45
CA ALA A 127 -25.21 -10.00 -13.64
C ALA A 127 -24.24 -9.33 -14.62
N PRO A 128 -24.20 -9.74 -15.89
CA PRO A 128 -23.40 -9.05 -16.89
C PRO A 128 -23.99 -7.66 -17.22
N GLY A 129 -23.12 -6.74 -17.63
CA GLY A 129 -23.49 -5.38 -18.07
C GLY A 129 -23.80 -4.39 -16.94
N LEU A 130 -23.60 -4.78 -15.67
CA LEU A 130 -23.63 -3.86 -14.53
C LEU A 130 -22.21 -3.40 -14.19
N ASP A 131 -22.13 -2.22 -13.61
CA ASP A 131 -20.92 -1.66 -13.03
C ASP A 131 -20.64 -2.33 -11.68
N TYR A 132 -19.42 -2.79 -11.46
CA TYR A 132 -18.97 -3.36 -10.19
C TYR A 132 -17.66 -2.70 -9.76
N GLN A 133 -17.45 -2.63 -8.46
CA GLN A 133 -16.14 -2.37 -7.86
C GLN A 133 -15.91 -3.32 -6.70
N VAL A 134 -14.64 -3.57 -6.41
CA VAL A 134 -14.22 -4.36 -5.27
C VAL A 134 -13.49 -3.47 -4.29
N GLN A 135 -13.99 -3.45 -3.05
CA GLN A 135 -13.34 -2.79 -1.95
C GLN A 135 -12.65 -3.82 -1.05
N PHE A 136 -11.39 -3.57 -0.78
CA PHE A 136 -10.56 -4.34 0.14
C PHE A 136 -10.38 -3.57 1.43
N PHE A 137 -10.70 -4.20 2.56
CA PHE A 137 -10.39 -3.62 3.86
C PHE A 137 -8.96 -3.99 4.24
N THR A 138 -8.23 -3.05 4.85
CA THR A 138 -6.88 -3.29 5.36
C THR A 138 -6.89 -4.51 6.29
N PRO A 139 -6.19 -5.61 5.93
CA PRO A 139 -6.17 -6.80 6.75
C PRO A 139 -5.49 -6.55 8.10
N THR A 140 -5.86 -7.33 9.11
CA THR A 140 -5.26 -7.19 10.45
C THR A 140 -3.75 -7.44 10.38
N GLY A 141 -2.98 -6.51 10.96
CA GLY A 141 -1.51 -6.59 10.98
C GLY A 141 -0.83 -5.96 9.77
N PHE A 142 -1.57 -5.28 8.90
CA PHE A 142 -1.08 -4.43 7.81
C PHE A 142 -1.60 -3.00 8.00
N ASP A 143 -0.94 -2.03 7.37
CA ASP A 143 -1.27 -0.61 7.57
C ASP A 143 -1.57 0.12 6.26
N ALA A 144 -1.03 -0.35 5.13
CA ALA A 144 -1.16 0.32 3.84
C ALA A 144 -1.45 -0.66 2.70
N ALA A 145 -2.26 -0.20 1.74
CA ALA A 145 -2.41 -0.86 0.45
C ALA A 145 -1.20 -0.53 -0.43
N SER A 146 -0.80 -1.50 -1.25
CA SER A 146 0.29 -1.38 -2.21
C SER A 146 -0.01 -0.37 -3.32
N PRO A 147 1.04 0.19 -3.96
CA PRO A 147 0.89 1.03 -5.14
C PRO A 147 0.01 0.36 -6.21
N ARG A 148 -0.90 1.15 -6.80
CA ARG A 148 -1.86 0.63 -7.78
C ARG A 148 -1.25 0.53 -9.16
N GLN A 149 -1.72 -0.43 -9.95
CA GLN A 149 -1.51 -0.52 -11.40
C GLN A 149 -0.04 -0.43 -11.82
N GLN A 150 0.81 -1.24 -11.16
CA GLN A 150 2.24 -1.29 -11.43
C GLN A 150 2.58 -2.39 -12.43
N GLY A 151 3.71 -2.25 -13.12
CA GLY A 151 4.10 -3.22 -14.14
C GLY A 151 3.22 -3.17 -15.39
N ALA A 152 3.12 -4.30 -16.10
CA ALA A 152 2.46 -4.38 -17.41
C ALA A 152 1.27 -5.34 -17.47
N SER A 153 0.95 -6.00 -16.36
CA SER A 153 -0.06 -7.07 -16.31
C SER A 153 -1.05 -6.81 -15.18
N ASN A 154 -2.28 -6.47 -15.54
CA ASN A 154 -3.39 -6.30 -14.60
C ASN A 154 -3.72 -7.57 -13.78
N ALA A 155 -3.30 -8.74 -14.26
CA ALA A 155 -3.46 -10.00 -13.52
C ALA A 155 -2.36 -10.22 -12.45
N ALA A 156 -1.43 -9.29 -12.31
CA ALA A 156 -0.27 -9.42 -11.44
C ALA A 156 0.12 -8.07 -10.83
N ASP A 157 -0.80 -7.12 -10.77
CA ASP A 157 -0.61 -5.84 -10.10
C ASP A 157 -1.65 -5.66 -8.99
N SER A 158 -1.55 -4.57 -8.23
CA SER A 158 -2.53 -4.23 -7.20
C SER A 158 -3.55 -3.25 -7.76
N ASP A 159 -4.84 -3.50 -7.52
CA ASP A 159 -5.90 -2.53 -7.71
C ASP A 159 -6.07 -1.59 -6.51
N GLY A 160 -5.31 -1.82 -5.43
CA GLY A 160 -5.37 -1.06 -4.19
C GLY A 160 -6.60 -1.38 -3.34
N ALA A 161 -6.92 -0.50 -2.38
CA ALA A 161 -8.04 -0.71 -1.47
C ALA A 161 -9.43 -0.60 -2.12
N LEU A 162 -9.51 -0.03 -3.33
CA LEU A 162 -10.73 0.08 -4.12
C LEU A 162 -10.36 -0.04 -5.61
N SER A 163 -10.94 -1.01 -6.30
CA SER A 163 -10.71 -1.23 -7.72
C SER A 163 -11.32 -0.12 -8.60
N ASP A 164 -10.85 -0.06 -9.84
CA ASP A 164 -11.59 0.65 -10.88
C ASP A 164 -12.95 -0.04 -11.13
N VAL A 165 -13.86 0.69 -11.78
CA VAL A 165 -15.16 0.14 -12.19
C VAL A 165 -14.94 -0.92 -13.27
N VAL A 166 -15.52 -2.10 -13.08
CA VAL A 166 -15.53 -3.21 -14.03
C VAL A 166 -16.93 -3.53 -14.50
N VAL A 167 -17.08 -3.74 -15.81
CA VAL A 167 -18.33 -4.19 -16.44
C VAL A 167 -18.07 -5.57 -17.04
N LEU A 168 -18.79 -6.57 -16.53
CA LEU A 168 -18.59 -7.97 -16.93
C LEU A 168 -19.48 -8.36 -18.11
N SER A 169 -18.93 -9.12 -19.04
CA SER A 169 -19.66 -9.79 -20.11
C SER A 169 -20.35 -11.07 -19.60
N ALA A 170 -21.38 -11.53 -20.31
CA ALA A 170 -22.08 -12.77 -19.93
C ALA A 170 -21.13 -13.98 -19.98
N GLY A 171 -21.03 -14.73 -18.88
CA GLY A 171 -20.10 -15.86 -18.76
C GLY A 171 -18.64 -15.45 -18.51
N GLU A 172 -18.34 -14.17 -18.29
CA GLU A 172 -16.98 -13.71 -17.99
C GLU A 172 -16.54 -14.14 -16.60
N TRP A 173 -15.29 -14.59 -16.50
CA TRP A 173 -14.60 -14.75 -15.22
C TRP A 173 -13.38 -13.85 -15.19
N ASN A 174 -13.50 -12.72 -14.49
CA ASN A 174 -12.42 -11.76 -14.34
C ASN A 174 -11.54 -12.12 -13.13
N LYS A 175 -10.25 -12.38 -13.39
CA LYS A 175 -9.20 -12.72 -12.42
C LYS A 175 -8.05 -11.72 -12.46
N THR A 176 -8.40 -10.44 -12.42
CA THR A 176 -7.43 -9.35 -12.47
C THR A 176 -7.79 -8.29 -11.43
N ILE A 177 -8.49 -8.70 -10.36
CA ILE A 177 -8.94 -7.79 -9.32
C ILE A 177 -8.28 -8.21 -8.02
N ASP A 178 -7.17 -7.58 -7.71
CA ASP A 178 -6.19 -8.03 -6.73
C ASP A 178 -5.81 -6.87 -5.79
N ALA A 179 -5.38 -7.18 -4.57
CA ALA A 179 -4.89 -6.15 -3.65
C ALA A 179 -3.67 -6.57 -2.83
N GLY A 180 -2.57 -5.84 -3.01
CA GLY A 180 -1.36 -5.97 -2.19
C GLY A 180 -1.48 -5.11 -0.93
N PHE A 181 -0.96 -5.62 0.20
CA PHE A 181 -0.82 -4.86 1.44
C PHE A 181 0.56 -5.03 2.04
N TYR A 182 1.06 -3.97 2.68
CA TYR A 182 2.36 -3.96 3.35
C TYR A 182 2.30 -3.27 4.72
N LYS A 183 3.36 -3.47 5.50
CA LYS A 183 3.65 -2.76 6.75
C LYS A 183 4.76 -1.75 6.51
N PRO A 184 4.60 -0.50 6.95
CA PRO A 184 5.65 0.50 6.85
C PRO A 184 6.94 0.07 7.56
N VAL A 185 8.03 0.70 7.16
CA VAL A 185 9.37 0.53 7.72
C VAL A 185 9.80 1.80 8.45
N SER A 186 10.90 1.71 9.21
CA SER A 186 11.47 2.85 9.92
C SER A 186 13.00 2.84 9.93
N VAL A 187 13.60 4.03 10.04
CA VAL A 187 15.05 4.24 10.10
C VAL A 187 15.38 5.24 11.22
N GLY A 188 16.32 4.91 12.11
CA GLY A 188 16.87 5.73 13.20
C GLY A 188 18.38 5.53 13.34
N ASP A 189 19.09 6.02 14.35
CA ASP A 189 18.64 6.08 15.75
C ASP A 189 19.24 7.26 16.55
N PHE A 190 20.57 7.47 16.56
CA PHE A 190 21.22 8.35 17.53
C PHE A 190 22.33 9.26 16.98
N VAL A 191 22.44 10.48 17.52
CA VAL A 191 23.59 11.37 17.29
C VAL A 191 24.21 11.73 18.62
N TRP A 192 25.52 11.52 18.79
CA TRP A 192 26.17 11.68 20.10
C TRP A 192 27.50 12.42 20.08
N ASN A 193 27.85 12.94 21.26
CA ASN A 193 29.12 13.55 21.56
C ASN A 193 30.10 12.48 22.04
N ASP A 194 30.87 11.95 21.10
CA ASP A 194 31.98 11.03 21.30
C ASP A 194 33.13 11.80 21.99
N GLN A 195 33.28 11.59 23.30
CA GLN A 195 34.15 12.42 24.12
C GLN A 195 35.62 12.03 24.01
N ASP A 196 35.90 10.77 23.70
CA ASP A 196 37.26 10.25 23.59
C ASP A 196 37.69 9.99 22.14
N ALA A 197 36.80 10.25 21.18
CA ALA A 197 37.01 10.21 19.74
C ALA A 197 37.34 8.79 19.23
N ASP A 198 36.78 7.76 19.87
CA ASP A 198 37.03 6.37 19.51
C ASP A 198 36.02 5.78 18.51
N GLY A 199 34.92 6.50 18.23
CA GLY A 199 33.88 6.10 17.29
C GLY A 199 32.89 5.06 17.81
N ILE A 200 32.88 4.80 19.11
CA ILE A 200 31.98 3.86 19.79
C ILE A 200 31.04 4.66 20.72
N GLN A 201 29.78 4.24 20.81
CA GLN A 201 28.82 4.81 21.74
C GLN A 201 29.08 4.30 23.16
N ASP A 202 29.74 5.13 23.97
CA ASP A 202 30.11 4.75 25.33
C ASP A 202 29.11 5.20 26.40
N VAL A 203 29.10 4.46 27.51
CA VAL A 203 28.24 4.80 28.66
C VAL A 203 28.66 6.14 29.25
N GLY A 204 27.74 7.11 29.18
CA GLY A 204 27.94 8.45 29.73
C GLY A 204 28.24 9.52 28.68
N GLU A 205 28.42 9.11 27.42
CA GLU A 205 28.42 10.03 26.30
C GLU A 205 27.01 10.56 26.06
N ALA A 206 26.92 11.87 25.83
CA ALA A 206 25.65 12.56 25.74
C ALA A 206 25.22 12.67 24.28
N GLY A 207 23.95 12.45 23.99
CA GLY A 207 23.41 12.74 22.67
C GLY A 207 23.39 14.23 22.36
N ILE A 208 23.37 14.55 21.06
CA ILE A 208 23.38 15.91 20.53
C ILE A 208 22.02 16.21 19.91
N GLY A 209 21.24 17.07 20.58
CA GLY A 209 19.94 17.50 20.08
C GLY A 209 19.98 18.64 19.07
N GLY A 210 18.95 18.70 18.22
CA GLY A 210 18.78 19.74 17.21
C GLY A 210 19.62 19.55 15.94
N VAL A 211 20.21 18.38 15.74
CA VAL A 211 20.94 18.03 14.52
C VAL A 211 19.95 17.72 13.42
N ARG A 212 20.07 18.43 12.30
CA ARG A 212 19.23 18.22 11.12
C ARG A 212 19.74 17.05 10.28
N LEU A 213 18.87 16.10 10.04
CA LEU A 213 19.13 14.89 9.27
C LEU A 213 18.21 14.86 8.05
N THR A 214 18.73 14.37 6.93
CA THR A 214 17.95 14.11 5.72
C THR A 214 18.00 12.63 5.38
N LEU A 215 16.83 12.03 5.24
CA LEU A 215 16.66 10.70 4.65
C LEU A 215 16.36 10.84 3.16
N THR A 216 17.11 10.13 2.33
CA THR A 216 16.84 9.96 0.90
C THR A 216 16.63 8.49 0.59
N GLY A 217 15.86 8.19 -0.45
CA GLY A 217 15.63 6.80 -0.83
C GLY A 217 14.66 6.64 -1.98
N THR A 218 14.36 5.38 -2.27
CA THR A 218 13.43 4.98 -3.32
C THR A 218 12.54 3.84 -2.82
N THR A 219 11.23 3.92 -3.04
CA THR A 219 10.28 2.83 -2.71
C THR A 219 10.47 1.62 -3.66
N GLY A 220 9.86 0.48 -3.34
CA GLY A 220 9.81 -0.67 -4.25
C GLY A 220 9.25 -0.34 -5.64
N SER A 221 8.27 0.57 -5.72
CA SER A 221 7.68 1.05 -6.98
C SER A 221 8.51 2.13 -7.71
N GLY A 222 9.65 2.54 -7.17
CA GLY A 222 10.55 3.52 -7.80
C GLY A 222 10.26 4.98 -7.45
N GLU A 223 9.39 5.27 -6.48
CA GLU A 223 9.13 6.63 -6.01
C GLU A 223 10.30 7.15 -5.17
N VAL A 224 10.83 8.34 -5.49
CA VAL A 224 11.90 8.99 -4.73
C VAL A 224 11.33 9.63 -3.47
N ILE A 225 11.93 9.29 -2.33
CA ILE A 225 11.61 9.83 -1.01
C ILE A 225 12.72 10.76 -0.54
N VAL A 226 12.33 11.94 -0.04
CA VAL A 226 13.20 12.86 0.69
C VAL A 226 12.45 13.36 1.92
N ARG A 227 12.96 13.08 3.11
CA ARG A 227 12.41 13.57 4.39
C ARG A 227 13.52 14.18 5.23
N ASN A 228 13.17 15.10 6.12
CA ASN A 228 14.12 15.62 7.11
C ASN A 228 13.51 15.56 8.51
N THR A 229 14.37 15.44 9.50
CA THR A 229 14.02 15.50 10.92
C THR A 229 15.10 16.22 11.71
N LEU A 230 14.81 16.50 12.98
CA LEU A 230 15.78 17.00 13.95
C LEU A 230 15.93 15.96 15.05
N THR A 231 17.17 15.73 15.50
CA THR A 231 17.39 14.95 16.72
C THR A 231 16.71 15.59 17.91
N ALA A 232 16.11 14.76 18.77
CA ALA A 232 15.57 15.15 20.05
C ALA A 232 16.68 15.60 21.00
N ALA A 233 16.32 16.20 22.13
CA ALA A 233 17.28 16.73 23.09
C ALA A 233 18.28 15.69 23.64
N ASP A 234 17.89 14.42 23.62
CA ASP A 234 18.72 13.30 24.05
C ASP A 234 19.59 12.73 22.92
N GLY A 235 19.52 13.23 21.69
CA GLY A 235 20.27 12.76 20.52
C GLY A 235 19.49 11.83 19.59
N SER A 236 18.33 11.31 20.01
CA SER A 236 17.56 10.34 19.23
C SER A 236 16.86 10.95 18.01
N TYR A 237 16.67 10.17 16.96
CA TYR A 237 15.86 10.53 15.80
C TYR A 237 15.16 9.30 15.20
N LEU A 238 14.07 9.54 14.46
CA LEU A 238 13.34 8.49 13.79
C LEU A 238 12.66 9.02 12.52
N PHE A 239 12.81 8.27 11.43
CA PHE A 239 11.96 8.35 10.26
C PHE A 239 11.04 7.13 10.27
N ASP A 240 9.76 7.35 10.54
CA ASP A 240 8.74 6.31 10.59
C ASP A 240 7.78 6.38 9.38
N ALA A 241 6.88 5.41 9.31
CA ALA A 241 5.84 5.34 8.29
C ALA A 241 6.38 5.52 6.86
N LEU A 242 7.50 4.84 6.56
CA LEU A 242 8.09 4.77 5.24
C LEU A 242 7.54 3.53 4.51
N PRO A 243 7.22 3.59 3.21
CA PRO A 243 7.04 2.37 2.44
C PRO A 243 8.31 1.51 2.48
N PRO A 244 8.21 0.19 2.29
CA PRO A 244 9.37 -0.63 1.96
C PRO A 244 10.16 -0.05 0.77
N GLY A 245 11.48 -0.13 0.84
CA GLY A 245 12.35 0.56 -0.10
C GLY A 245 13.82 0.57 0.30
N ILE A 246 14.61 1.39 -0.40
CA ILE A 246 16.04 1.58 -0.17
C ILE A 246 16.26 2.98 0.39
N TYR A 247 16.91 3.10 1.55
CA TYR A 247 17.05 4.35 2.29
C TYR A 247 18.48 4.63 2.73
N GLN A 248 18.83 5.90 2.79
CA GLN A 248 20.10 6.43 3.31
C GLN A 248 19.79 7.64 4.18
N VAL A 249 20.55 7.84 5.26
CA VAL A 249 20.47 9.04 6.09
C VAL A 249 21.77 9.83 5.99
N SER A 250 21.68 11.15 5.89
CA SER A 250 22.82 12.07 5.93
C SER A 250 22.60 13.19 6.95
N VAL A 251 23.72 13.75 7.42
CA VAL A 251 23.72 14.90 8.33
C VAL A 251 23.92 16.16 7.50
N ASP A 252 22.97 17.10 7.60
CA ASP A 252 22.95 18.29 6.76
C ASP A 252 24.17 19.20 7.03
N ALA A 253 24.73 19.80 5.96
CA ALA A 253 25.92 20.64 6.05
C ALA A 253 25.74 21.87 6.96
N ASP A 254 24.52 22.43 7.01
CA ASP A 254 24.18 23.60 7.84
C ASP A 254 24.36 23.33 9.34
N ASN A 255 24.42 22.06 9.77
CA ASN A 255 24.73 21.74 11.17
C ASN A 255 26.13 22.19 11.58
N PHE A 256 27.07 22.33 10.64
CA PHE A 256 28.46 22.70 10.92
C PHE A 256 28.72 24.21 10.84
N ASP A 257 27.72 25.00 10.45
CA ASP A 257 27.82 26.45 10.45
C ASP A 257 28.00 27.01 11.88
N PRO A 258 28.45 28.27 12.05
CA PRO A 258 28.65 28.89 13.36
C PRO A 258 27.44 28.88 14.30
N ALA A 259 26.21 28.74 13.77
CA ALA A 259 24.98 28.65 14.53
C ALA A 259 24.34 27.24 14.51
N GLY A 260 24.95 26.28 13.82
CA GLY A 260 24.46 24.91 13.69
C GLY A 260 24.73 24.08 14.95
N ALA A 261 23.98 22.98 15.10
CA ALA A 261 24.06 22.10 16.28
C ALA A 261 25.44 21.43 16.45
N LEU A 262 26.17 21.22 15.34
CA LEU A 262 27.48 20.59 15.29
C LEU A 262 28.61 21.61 15.08
N SER A 263 28.39 22.89 15.42
CA SER A 263 29.43 23.90 15.29
C SER A 263 30.69 23.56 16.10
N GLY A 264 31.82 23.44 15.40
CA GLY A 264 33.12 23.10 15.99
C GLY A 264 33.32 21.61 16.31
N PHE A 265 32.39 20.74 15.93
CA PHE A 265 32.56 19.28 16.01
C PHE A 265 33.25 18.73 14.75
N GLN A 266 33.86 17.55 14.90
CA GLN A 266 34.44 16.71 13.85
C GLN A 266 33.77 15.34 13.90
N SER A 267 33.61 14.67 12.76
CA SER A 267 33.06 13.32 12.70
C SER A 267 34.02 12.31 13.31
N SER A 268 33.47 11.39 14.10
CA SER A 268 34.20 10.29 14.72
C SER A 268 34.69 9.25 13.71
N PRO A 269 35.65 8.38 14.10
CA PRO A 269 36.00 7.20 13.32
C PRO A 269 34.76 6.33 13.05
N ILE A 270 34.63 5.85 11.80
CA ILE A 270 33.47 5.05 11.38
C ILE A 270 33.72 3.55 11.59
N GLY A 271 32.67 2.77 11.82
CA GLY A 271 32.76 1.30 11.78
C GLY A 271 33.69 0.70 12.84
N GLN A 272 33.77 1.29 14.02
CA GLN A 272 34.68 0.86 15.10
C GLN A 272 34.03 -0.20 16.00
N GLY A 273 34.85 -0.99 16.68
CA GLY A 273 34.36 -2.06 17.55
C GLY A 273 33.85 -3.29 16.77
N THR A 274 32.93 -4.03 17.39
CA THR A 274 32.33 -5.26 16.81
C THR A 274 30.81 -5.22 16.72
N ASP A 275 30.20 -4.13 17.17
CA ASP A 275 28.75 -3.96 17.26
C ASP A 275 28.35 -2.72 16.47
N ALA A 276 27.70 -2.93 15.32
CA ALA A 276 27.32 -1.86 14.41
C ALA A 276 26.23 -0.95 15.01
N ALA A 277 25.44 -1.44 15.97
CA ALA A 277 24.44 -0.64 16.69
C ALA A 277 25.06 0.33 17.71
N LEU A 278 26.38 0.31 17.87
CA LEU A 278 27.12 1.16 18.79
C LEU A 278 28.29 1.86 18.10
N ASP A 279 28.42 1.79 16.78
CA ASP A 279 29.48 2.47 16.04
C ASP A 279 28.95 3.71 15.32
N SER A 280 29.85 4.52 14.77
CA SER A 280 29.46 5.66 13.93
C SER A 280 29.39 5.25 12.47
N ASN A 281 28.30 5.61 11.80
CA ASN A 281 28.20 5.52 10.35
C ASN A 281 28.88 6.71 9.66
N ALA A 282 29.00 6.60 8.34
CA ALA A 282 29.63 7.61 7.50
C ALA A 282 28.87 8.94 7.51
N SER A 283 29.61 10.02 7.78
CA SER A 283 29.09 11.39 7.88
C SER A 283 30.14 12.40 7.41
N PRO A 284 29.74 13.54 6.79
CA PRO A 284 28.37 14.00 6.51
C PRO A 284 27.78 13.46 5.20
N THR A 285 28.54 12.66 4.44
CA THR A 285 28.13 12.15 3.12
C THR A 285 26.94 11.19 3.15
N GLY A 286 26.60 10.68 4.34
CA GLY A 286 25.50 9.76 4.61
C GLY A 286 25.92 8.31 4.70
N THR A 287 25.02 7.48 5.23
CA THR A 287 25.20 6.04 5.47
C THR A 287 25.33 5.24 4.18
N ASP A 288 25.62 3.94 4.26
CA ASP A 288 25.35 3.07 3.12
C ASP A 288 23.83 2.90 2.95
N PRO A 289 23.32 2.74 1.71
CA PRO A 289 21.89 2.50 1.51
C PRO A 289 21.45 1.15 2.09
N VAL A 290 20.38 1.15 2.89
CA VAL A 290 19.75 -0.05 3.45
C VAL A 290 18.48 -0.39 2.68
N THR A 291 18.27 -1.68 2.37
CA THR A 291 17.00 -2.17 1.83
C THR A 291 16.13 -2.67 2.97
N LEU A 292 14.94 -2.09 3.14
CA LEU A 292 13.98 -2.46 4.15
C LEU A 292 12.70 -3.02 3.52
N LEU A 293 12.33 -4.21 3.97
CA LEU A 293 11.12 -4.91 3.59
C LEU A 293 10.00 -4.64 4.60
N SER A 294 8.78 -4.96 4.18
CA SER A 294 7.54 -4.82 4.93
C SER A 294 7.67 -5.18 6.43
N GLY A 295 7.59 -4.15 7.27
CA GLY A 295 7.63 -4.26 8.73
C GLY A 295 9.03 -4.34 9.37
N GLN A 296 10.09 -4.15 8.59
CA GLN A 296 11.46 -4.05 9.11
C GLN A 296 11.76 -2.63 9.62
N SER A 297 12.77 -2.54 10.49
CA SER A 297 13.32 -1.29 10.99
C SER A 297 14.85 -1.39 10.99
N ASP A 298 15.50 -0.27 10.70
CA ASP A 298 16.94 -0.09 10.93
C ASP A 298 17.13 0.92 12.07
N THR A 299 17.83 0.50 13.11
CA THR A 299 18.14 1.31 14.31
C THR A 299 19.63 1.43 14.54
N ASP A 300 20.44 1.14 13.53
CA ASP A 300 21.91 1.11 13.64
C ASP A 300 22.54 2.24 12.79
N LEU A 301 21.78 3.30 12.49
CA LEU A 301 22.28 4.48 11.77
C LEU A 301 22.55 5.60 12.77
N ASP A 302 23.76 5.60 13.32
CA ASP A 302 24.21 6.51 14.34
C ASP A 302 25.37 7.40 13.85
N PHE A 303 25.49 8.59 14.45
CA PHE A 303 26.52 9.57 14.08
C PHE A 303 27.27 10.11 15.30
N GLY A 304 28.54 9.72 15.43
CA GLY A 304 29.45 10.17 16.47
C GLY A 304 30.18 11.45 16.07
N TYR A 305 30.28 12.38 17.01
CA TYR A 305 30.99 13.64 16.84
C TYR A 305 31.81 14.02 18.06
N PHE A 306 33.04 14.47 17.85
CA PHE A 306 33.92 14.93 18.93
C PHE A 306 34.40 16.36 18.68
N LYS A 307 34.86 17.04 19.74
CA LYS A 307 35.56 18.33 19.62
C LYS A 307 37.06 18.09 19.79
N ALA A 308 37.83 18.32 18.73
CA ALA A 308 39.29 18.26 18.85
C ALA A 308 39.78 19.20 19.97
N THR A 309 40.47 18.65 20.95
CA THR A 309 41.21 19.48 21.90
C THR A 309 42.25 20.28 21.13
N ALA A 310 42.20 21.61 21.25
CA ALA A 310 43.20 22.48 20.69
C ALA A 310 44.58 22.10 21.28
N ALA A 311 45.40 21.39 20.52
CA ALA A 311 46.81 21.29 20.81
C ALA A 311 47.44 22.64 20.48
N ILE A 312 47.56 23.52 21.48
CA ILE A 312 48.52 24.62 21.41
C ILE A 312 49.89 23.96 21.43
N GLY A 313 50.43 23.69 20.24
CA GLY A 313 51.81 23.27 20.09
C GLY A 313 52.72 24.46 20.36
N ASP A 314 53.46 24.39 21.47
CA ASP A 314 54.56 25.32 21.75
C ASP A 314 55.63 25.15 20.67
N ARG A 315 55.59 25.99 19.65
CA ARG A 315 56.75 26.20 18.77
C ARG A 315 56.96 27.69 18.55
N VAL A 316 57.54 28.31 19.56
CA VAL A 316 58.26 29.58 19.41
C VAL A 316 59.56 29.24 18.69
N TRP A 317 59.77 29.87 17.53
CA TRP A 317 61.01 29.86 16.76
C TRP A 317 61.67 31.22 16.91
#